data_AF-A0A3D4BNA2-F1
#
_entry.id   AF-A0A3D4BNA2-F1
#
_cell.length_a   1.000
_cell.length_b   1.000
_cell.length_c   1.000
_cell.angle_alpha   90.00
_cell.angle_beta   90.00
_cell.angle_gamma   90.00
#
_symmetry.space_group_name_H-M   'P 1'
#
loop_
_entity.id
_entity.type
_entity.pdbx_description
1 polymer ?
#
loop_
_entity_poly.entity_id
_entity_poly.type
_entity_poly.pdbx_seq_one_letter_code
_entity_poly.pdbx_strand_id
1 'polypeptide(L)'
;MKFILPLLLCPFLFYAQDTARTYLEEIGEYRNHLNQEFANPEESPLTKEDLATFEGLDFYPADPQYRVTARFERSQDAQPFEMKTTTSRKPVYEEFGKAHFELDGKPYVLHIYQSHRLRTLEEFKNHLFLPFTDLTNGNGSYGGGRFIDLEIPEGDTMVIDF
;
A
#
# COMPACT_ATOMS: atom_id res chain seq x y z
N MET A 1 48.46 -25.76 -27.59
CA MET A 1 47.05 -25.78 -27.13
C MET A 1 46.88 -24.75 -26.02
N LYS A 2 46.24 -23.61 -26.30
CA LYS A 2 45.72 -22.69 -25.29
C LYS A 2 44.38 -22.17 -25.82
N PHE A 3 43.29 -22.74 -25.32
CA PHE A 3 41.94 -22.23 -25.54
C PHE A 3 41.73 -21.06 -24.57
N ILE A 4 41.48 -19.87 -25.11
CA ILE A 4 41.03 -18.71 -24.33
C ILE A 4 39.51 -18.65 -24.50
N LEU A 5 38.79 -18.88 -23.41
CA LEU A 5 37.34 -18.76 -23.33
C LEU A 5 36.98 -17.27 -23.19
N PRO A 6 36.13 -16.68 -24.04
CA PRO A 6 35.72 -15.30 -23.84
C PRO A 6 34.69 -15.25 -22.71
N LEU A 7 34.98 -14.42 -21.70
CA LEU A 7 34.08 -14.04 -20.63
C LEU A 7 32.89 -13.29 -21.25
N LEU A 8 31.74 -13.96 -21.35
CA LEU A 8 30.49 -13.36 -21.80
C LEU A 8 29.96 -12.47 -20.67
N LEU A 9 30.24 -11.16 -20.74
CA LEU A 9 29.72 -10.19 -19.78
C LEU A 9 28.21 -10.05 -20.02
N CYS A 10 27.42 -10.53 -19.06
CA CYS A 10 25.96 -10.52 -19.12
C CYS A 10 25.44 -9.09 -18.89
N PRO A 11 24.79 -8.42 -19.87
CA PRO A 11 24.30 -7.04 -19.70
C PRO A 11 23.05 -6.92 -18.81
N PHE A 12 22.57 -8.02 -18.21
CA PHE A 12 21.35 -8.05 -17.40
C PHE A 12 21.48 -7.32 -16.04
N LEU A 13 22.68 -7.00 -15.58
CA LEU A 13 22.88 -6.40 -14.25
C LEU A 13 22.68 -4.87 -14.20
N PHE A 14 22.67 -4.17 -15.35
CA PHE A 14 22.56 -2.70 -15.36
C PHE A 14 21.11 -2.20 -15.22
N TYR A 15 20.12 -2.91 -15.78
CA TYR A 15 18.72 -2.46 -15.73
C TYR A 15 18.09 -2.61 -14.34
N ALA A 16 18.43 -3.67 -13.60
CA ALA A 16 17.85 -3.93 -12.28
C ALA A 16 18.31 -2.93 -11.20
N GLN A 17 19.51 -2.35 -11.36
CA GLN A 17 20.05 -1.38 -10.41
C GLN A 17 19.35 -0.02 -10.50
N ASP A 18 18.99 0.41 -11.71
CA ASP A 18 18.34 1.70 -11.94
C ASP A 18 16.93 1.71 -11.35
N THR A 19 16.15 0.64 -11.60
CA THR A 19 14.80 0.49 -11.05
C THR A 19 14.78 0.38 -9.52
N ALA A 20 15.74 -0.32 -8.92
CA ALA A 20 15.81 -0.44 -7.47
C ALA A 20 16.18 0.89 -6.80
N ARG A 21 17.08 1.66 -7.42
CA ARG A 21 17.43 3.00 -6.95
C ARG A 21 16.24 3.95 -7.03
N THR A 22 15.52 3.97 -8.16
CA THR A 22 14.30 4.78 -8.32
C THR A 22 13.24 4.41 -7.29
N TYR A 23 13.03 3.11 -7.02
CA TYR A 23 12.10 2.67 -5.98
C TYR A 23 12.46 3.20 -4.58
N LEU A 24 13.74 3.11 -4.18
CA LEU A 24 14.16 3.59 -2.87
C LEU A 24 14.05 5.11 -2.75
N GLU A 25 14.28 5.84 -3.84
CA GLU A 25 14.05 7.29 -3.92
C GLU A 25 12.55 7.61 -3.76
N GLU A 26 11.66 6.94 -4.50
CA GLU A 26 10.19 7.08 -4.39
C GLU A 26 9.69 6.84 -2.96
N ILE A 27 10.13 5.74 -2.32
CA ILE A 27 9.75 5.41 -0.94
C ILE A 27 10.35 6.41 0.05
N GLY A 28 11.57 6.88 -0.18
CA GLY A 28 12.19 7.91 0.65
C GLY A 28 11.40 9.22 0.66
N GLU A 29 10.97 9.67 -0.52
CA GLU A 29 10.12 10.86 -0.68
C GLU A 29 8.76 10.68 -0.01
N TYR A 30 8.10 9.54 -0.22
CA TYR A 30 6.82 9.22 0.41
C TYR A 30 6.91 9.22 1.94
N ARG A 31 7.90 8.53 2.52
CA ARG A 31 8.10 8.47 3.98
C ARG A 31 8.42 9.83 4.57
N ASN A 32 9.21 10.65 3.88
CA ASN A 32 9.51 12.00 4.32
C ASN A 32 8.24 12.87 4.31
N HIS A 33 7.44 12.81 3.25
CA HIS A 33 6.18 13.53 3.17
C HIS A 33 5.22 13.13 4.31
N LEU A 34 5.02 11.83 4.53
CA LEU A 34 4.14 11.33 5.58
C LEU A 34 4.61 11.76 6.99
N ASN A 35 5.93 11.72 7.24
CA ASN A 35 6.49 12.24 8.49
C ASN A 35 6.23 13.74 8.66
N GLN A 36 6.29 14.54 7.59
CA GLN A 36 5.97 15.96 7.65
C GLN A 36 4.50 16.21 7.98
N GLU A 37 3.58 15.43 7.41
CA GLU A 37 2.15 15.51 7.73
C GLU A 37 1.90 15.19 9.22
N PHE A 38 2.49 14.11 9.73
CA PHE A 38 2.34 13.73 11.14
C PHE A 38 3.03 14.69 12.10
N ALA A 39 4.07 15.40 11.66
CA ALA A 39 4.74 16.45 12.43
C ALA A 39 4.01 17.81 12.39
N ASN A 40 3.00 17.99 11.51
CA ASN A 40 2.28 19.26 11.38
C ASN A 40 1.29 19.48 12.54
N PRO A 41 1.49 20.45 13.44
CA PRO A 41 0.60 20.66 14.59
C PRO A 41 -0.84 21.05 14.24
N GLU A 42 -1.11 21.50 13.02
CA GLU A 42 -2.45 21.92 12.57
C GLU A 42 -3.26 20.76 11.99
N GLU A 43 -2.60 19.78 11.39
CA GLU A 43 -3.22 18.70 10.59
C GLU A 43 -2.96 17.30 11.15
N SER A 44 -2.00 17.17 12.08
CA SER A 44 -1.56 15.89 12.61
C SER A 44 -2.69 15.13 13.31
N PRO A 45 -2.78 13.81 13.08
CA PRO A 45 -3.70 12.95 13.83
C PRO A 45 -3.20 12.65 15.25
N LEU A 46 -1.97 13.05 15.61
CA LEU A 46 -1.37 12.80 16.91
C LEU A 46 -1.98 13.67 18.00
N THR A 47 -1.98 13.18 19.25
CA THR A 47 -2.29 14.03 20.40
C THR A 47 -1.20 15.09 20.59
N LYS A 48 -1.49 16.16 21.33
CA LYS A 48 -0.48 17.19 21.60
C LYS A 48 0.72 16.64 22.35
N GLU A 49 0.48 15.69 23.24
CA GLU A 49 1.48 14.98 24.03
C GLU A 49 2.36 14.10 23.14
N ASP A 50 1.76 13.32 22.23
CA ASP A 50 2.50 12.46 21.30
C ASP A 50 3.33 13.31 20.32
N LEU A 51 2.72 14.36 19.75
CA LEU A 51 3.38 15.27 18.82
C LEU A 51 4.60 15.95 19.44
N ALA A 52 4.56 16.30 20.73
CA ALA A 52 5.68 16.92 21.44
C ALA A 52 6.93 16.01 21.54
N THR A 53 6.75 14.71 21.35
CA THR A 53 7.83 13.71 21.40
C THR A 53 7.98 12.94 20.09
N PHE A 54 7.32 13.39 19.01
CA PHE A 54 7.33 12.71 17.72
C PHE A 54 8.68 12.91 17.00
N GLU A 55 9.39 11.80 16.76
CA GLU A 55 10.66 11.80 16.02
C GLU A 55 10.52 11.26 14.58
N GLY A 56 9.38 10.64 14.27
CA GLY A 56 9.08 10.01 13.00
C GLY A 56 8.22 8.76 13.17
N LEU A 57 7.63 8.30 12.07
CA LEU A 57 6.92 7.04 12.00
C LEU A 57 7.89 5.87 11.84
N ASP A 58 7.52 4.74 12.44
CA ASP A 58 8.20 3.47 12.22
C ASP A 58 7.78 2.86 10.87
N PHE A 59 8.78 2.45 10.09
CA PHE A 59 8.56 1.79 8.79
C PHE A 59 9.31 0.46 8.73
N TYR A 60 8.72 -0.52 8.05
CA TYR A 60 9.48 -1.68 7.58
C TYR A 60 10.58 -1.24 6.58
N PRO A 61 11.66 -2.02 6.43
CA PRO A 61 12.60 -1.81 5.33
C PRO A 61 11.86 -1.81 3.99
N ALA A 62 12.23 -0.89 3.08
CA ALA A 62 11.67 -0.87 1.74
C ALA A 62 12.15 -2.11 0.98
N ASP A 63 11.22 -2.88 0.43
CA ASP A 63 11.51 -4.12 -0.25
C ASP A 63 10.61 -4.28 -1.50
N PRO A 64 11.18 -4.17 -2.71
CA PRO A 64 10.44 -4.30 -3.97
C PRO A 64 9.69 -5.62 -4.11
N GLN A 65 10.06 -6.68 -3.37
CA GLN A 65 9.36 -7.96 -3.39
C GLN A 65 7.90 -7.83 -2.91
N TYR A 66 7.62 -6.83 -2.06
CA TYR A 66 6.29 -6.52 -1.56
C TYR A 66 5.56 -5.44 -2.37
N ARG A 67 6.14 -4.98 -3.49
CA ARG A 67 5.46 -4.16 -4.51
C ARG A 67 4.93 -5.06 -5.62
N VAL A 68 3.64 -5.38 -5.56
CA VAL A 68 2.99 -6.31 -6.50
C VAL A 68 2.15 -5.57 -7.53
N THR A 69 2.11 -6.10 -8.75
CA THR A 69 1.08 -5.73 -9.73
C THR A 69 -0.05 -6.75 -9.64
N ALA A 70 -1.21 -6.30 -9.18
CA ALA A 70 -2.40 -7.11 -9.05
C ALA A 70 -3.32 -6.94 -10.26
N ARG A 71 -3.98 -8.02 -10.68
CA ARG A 71 -5.16 -7.95 -11.55
C ARG A 71 -6.35 -7.48 -10.73
N PHE A 72 -6.91 -6.34 -11.11
CA PHE A 72 -8.11 -5.78 -10.53
C PHE A 72 -9.36 -6.38 -11.16
N GLU A 73 -10.29 -6.82 -10.32
CA GLU A 73 -11.59 -7.35 -10.71
C GLU A 73 -12.70 -6.52 -10.05
N ARG A 74 -13.43 -5.75 -10.85
CA ARG A 74 -14.56 -4.94 -10.36
C ARG A 74 -15.69 -5.85 -9.88
N SER A 75 -16.15 -5.63 -8.64
CA SER A 75 -17.30 -6.35 -8.12
C SER A 75 -18.60 -5.91 -8.79
N GLN A 76 -19.46 -6.86 -9.12
CA GLN A 76 -20.80 -6.61 -9.67
C GLN A 76 -21.84 -6.70 -8.56
N ASP A 77 -22.80 -5.77 -8.54
CA ASP A 77 -23.96 -5.78 -7.64
C ASP A 77 -23.64 -5.86 -6.13
N ALA A 78 -22.48 -5.34 -5.72
CA ALA A 78 -22.04 -5.33 -4.33
C ALA A 78 -23.04 -4.56 -3.45
N GLN A 79 -23.51 -5.21 -2.38
CA GLN A 79 -24.44 -4.59 -1.45
C GLN A 79 -23.69 -3.77 -0.39
N PRO A 80 -24.17 -2.56 -0.06
CA PRO A 80 -23.58 -1.75 1.00
C PRO A 80 -23.68 -2.45 2.37
N PHE A 81 -22.69 -2.26 3.21
CA PHE A 81 -22.65 -2.80 4.57
C PHE A 81 -22.02 -1.82 5.56
N GLU A 82 -22.38 -1.97 6.84
CA GLU A 82 -21.76 -1.26 7.94
C GLU A 82 -20.41 -1.92 8.30
N MET A 83 -19.30 -1.25 8.00
CA MET A 83 -17.98 -1.74 8.37
C MET A 83 -17.72 -1.47 9.85
N LYS A 84 -17.37 -2.52 10.60
CA LYS A 84 -17.00 -2.38 12.02
C LYS A 84 -15.64 -1.68 12.13
N THR A 85 -15.55 -0.74 13.07
CA THR A 85 -14.29 -0.08 13.43
C THR A 85 -13.95 -0.41 14.89
N THR A 86 -12.78 0.02 15.34
CA THR A 86 -12.39 -0.01 16.77
C THR A 86 -13.21 0.94 17.64
N THR A 87 -14.02 1.80 17.02
CA THR A 87 -14.93 2.75 17.67
C THR A 87 -16.39 2.32 17.50
N SER A 88 -17.33 3.06 18.09
CA SER A 88 -18.76 2.87 17.84
C SER A 88 -19.21 3.26 16.43
N ARG A 89 -18.34 3.93 15.64
CA ARG A 89 -18.67 4.34 14.27
C ARG A 89 -18.82 3.11 13.37
N LYS A 90 -19.82 3.20 12.50
CA LYS A 90 -20.16 2.18 11.50
C LYS A 90 -20.29 2.82 10.11
N PRO A 91 -19.18 3.24 9.50
CA PRO A 91 -19.22 3.80 8.16
C PRO A 91 -19.78 2.77 7.17
N VAL A 92 -20.56 3.26 6.21
CA VAL A 92 -21.12 2.43 5.15
C VAL A 92 -20.10 2.33 4.01
N TYR A 93 -19.76 1.10 3.67
CA TYR A 93 -18.89 0.75 2.56
C TYR A 93 -19.61 -0.19 1.60
N GLU A 94 -19.16 -0.22 0.35
CA GLU A 94 -19.47 -1.28 -0.60
C GLU A 94 -18.16 -1.92 -1.07
N GLU A 95 -18.18 -3.22 -1.37
CA GLU A 95 -17.03 -3.86 -2.02
C GLU A 95 -16.88 -3.28 -3.42
N PHE A 96 -15.75 -2.63 -3.66
CA PHE A 96 -15.44 -2.05 -4.95
C PHE A 96 -14.86 -3.10 -5.90
N GLY A 97 -13.98 -3.96 -5.42
CA GLY A 97 -13.39 -4.99 -6.26
C GLY A 97 -12.43 -5.87 -5.50
N LYS A 98 -11.72 -6.70 -6.26
CA LYS A 98 -10.73 -7.64 -5.75
C LYS A 98 -9.40 -7.44 -6.47
N ALA A 99 -8.32 -7.41 -5.69
CA ALA A 99 -6.97 -7.46 -6.21
C ALA A 99 -6.47 -8.89 -6.15
N HIS A 100 -6.19 -9.48 -7.33
CA HIS A 100 -5.61 -10.81 -7.47
C HIS A 100 -4.13 -10.69 -7.79
N PHE A 101 -3.26 -11.27 -6.97
CA PHE A 101 -1.81 -11.21 -7.17
C PHE A 101 -1.14 -12.47 -6.66
N GLU A 102 0.14 -12.63 -6.99
CA GLU A 102 1.00 -13.65 -6.41
C GLU A 102 2.08 -12.98 -5.56
N LEU A 103 2.38 -13.58 -4.42
CA LEU A 103 3.50 -13.20 -3.56
C LEU A 103 4.19 -14.48 -3.11
N ASP A 104 5.50 -14.57 -3.28
CA ASP A 104 6.30 -15.78 -3.01
C ASP A 104 5.76 -17.05 -3.70
N GLY A 105 5.26 -16.90 -4.92
CA GLY A 105 4.66 -17.98 -5.72
C GLY A 105 3.34 -18.51 -5.17
N LYS A 106 2.72 -17.81 -4.22
CA LYS A 106 1.40 -18.14 -3.67
C LYS A 106 0.37 -17.12 -4.15
N PRO A 107 -0.80 -17.57 -4.62
CA PRO A 107 -1.86 -16.65 -5.02
C PRO A 107 -2.58 -16.07 -3.80
N TYR A 108 -2.86 -14.78 -3.85
CA TYR A 108 -3.61 -14.03 -2.85
C TYR A 108 -4.72 -13.23 -3.52
N VAL A 109 -5.77 -12.97 -2.74
CA VAL A 109 -6.88 -12.10 -3.12
C VAL A 109 -7.18 -11.16 -1.96
N LEU A 110 -7.20 -9.86 -2.22
CA LEU A 110 -7.62 -8.85 -1.26
C LEU A 110 -8.85 -8.12 -1.75
N HIS A 111 -9.75 -7.80 -0.81
CA HIS A 111 -10.98 -7.09 -1.08
C HIS A 111 -10.76 -5.59 -0.90
N ILE A 112 -11.20 -4.81 -1.88
CA ILE A 112 -11.10 -3.35 -1.91
C ILE A 112 -12.49 -2.79 -1.72
N TYR A 113 -12.61 -1.74 -0.91
CA TYR A 113 -13.89 -1.14 -0.56
C TYR A 113 -13.92 0.33 -0.94
N GLN A 114 -15.12 0.86 -1.20
CA GLN A 114 -15.33 2.29 -1.39
C GLN A 114 -16.30 2.83 -0.33
N SER A 115 -15.95 3.95 0.28
CA SER A 115 -16.80 4.61 1.28
C SER A 115 -17.96 5.33 0.61
N HIS A 116 -19.18 5.11 1.08
CA HIS A 116 -20.35 5.86 0.62
C HIS A 116 -20.29 7.35 0.97
N ARG A 117 -19.59 7.71 2.05
CA ARG A 117 -19.41 9.10 2.45
C ARG A 117 -18.31 9.77 1.63
N LEU A 118 -17.14 9.13 1.50
CA LEU A 118 -16.02 9.77 0.81
C LEU A 118 -16.28 9.93 -0.68
N ARG A 119 -16.98 8.98 -1.31
CA ARG A 119 -17.30 9.07 -2.74
C ARG A 119 -18.19 10.28 -3.13
N THR A 120 -18.86 10.92 -2.16
CA THR A 120 -19.65 12.14 -2.41
C THR A 120 -18.82 13.42 -2.31
N LEU A 121 -17.59 13.33 -1.82
CA LEU A 121 -16.66 14.45 -1.72
C LEU A 121 -15.80 14.44 -2.99
N GLU A 122 -15.71 15.57 -3.69
CA GLU A 122 -15.01 15.66 -4.98
C GLU A 122 -13.55 15.21 -4.88
N GLU A 123 -12.88 15.58 -3.78
CA GLU A 123 -11.49 15.23 -3.50
C GLU A 123 -11.28 13.72 -3.27
N PHE A 124 -12.30 12.99 -2.82
CA PHE A 124 -12.21 11.56 -2.46
C PHE A 124 -13.12 10.67 -3.34
N LYS A 125 -13.64 11.18 -4.46
CA LYS A 125 -14.56 10.43 -5.34
C LYS A 125 -13.96 9.11 -5.86
N ASN A 126 -12.63 9.10 -6.03
CA ASN A 126 -11.88 7.95 -6.51
C ASN A 126 -11.20 7.16 -5.38
N HIS A 127 -11.36 7.57 -4.12
CA HIS A 127 -10.71 6.92 -2.99
C HIS A 127 -11.25 5.48 -2.81
N LEU A 128 -10.31 4.56 -2.65
CA LEU A 128 -10.51 3.16 -2.35
C LEU A 128 -9.73 2.78 -1.10
N PHE A 129 -10.34 1.91 -0.30
CA PHE A 129 -9.80 1.43 0.96
C PHE A 129 -9.47 -0.06 0.86
N LEU A 130 -8.20 -0.42 1.03
CA LEU A 130 -7.72 -1.80 1.05
C LEU A 130 -7.27 -2.19 2.47
N PRO A 131 -8.18 -2.66 3.34
CA PRO A 131 -7.80 -3.23 4.63
C PRO A 131 -7.28 -4.65 4.44
N PHE A 132 -6.25 -5.01 5.19
CA PHE A 132 -5.72 -6.37 5.18
C PHE A 132 -5.08 -6.74 6.52
N THR A 133 -4.88 -8.05 6.68
CA THR A 133 -4.18 -8.64 7.81
C THR A 133 -3.17 -9.65 7.32
N ASP A 134 -2.10 -9.82 8.07
CA ASP A 134 -1.01 -10.73 7.80
C ASP A 134 -0.31 -11.15 9.12
N LEU A 135 0.79 -11.90 9.00
CA LEU A 135 1.47 -12.48 10.15
C LEU A 135 2.21 -11.47 11.05
N THR A 136 2.39 -10.21 10.60
CA THR A 136 2.99 -9.17 11.42
C THR A 136 2.00 -8.49 12.37
N ASN A 137 0.68 -8.64 12.15
CA ASN A 137 -0.30 -7.97 13.02
C ASN A 137 -0.21 -8.49 14.46
N GLY A 138 0.03 -7.58 15.41
CA GLY A 138 0.26 -7.90 16.81
C GLY A 138 1.68 -8.43 17.10
N ASN A 139 2.52 -8.58 16.07
CA ASN A 139 3.90 -9.06 16.15
C ASN A 139 4.82 -8.23 15.23
N GLY A 140 4.70 -6.89 15.30
CA GLY A 140 5.48 -5.95 14.50
C GLY A 140 4.64 -4.84 13.86
N SER A 141 3.36 -5.09 13.60
CA SER A 141 2.40 -4.06 13.19
C SER A 141 1.19 -4.02 14.13
N TYR A 142 0.35 -3.01 13.96
CA TYR A 142 -0.87 -2.86 14.75
C TYR A 142 -1.77 -4.11 14.67
N GLY A 143 -2.28 -4.54 15.82
CA GLY A 143 -3.03 -5.80 15.92
C GLY A 143 -4.38 -5.81 15.19
N GLY A 144 -4.97 -4.65 14.93
CA GLY A 144 -6.25 -4.53 14.24
C GLY A 144 -6.21 -4.68 12.73
N GLY A 145 -5.02 -4.82 12.13
CA GLY A 145 -4.82 -4.84 10.69
C GLY A 145 -4.01 -3.64 10.19
N ARG A 146 -3.73 -3.66 8.90
CA ARG A 146 -3.11 -2.56 8.13
C ARG A 146 -4.05 -2.17 7.00
N PHE A 147 -3.78 -1.02 6.37
CA PHE A 147 -4.54 -0.59 5.21
C PHE A 147 -3.66 0.17 4.23
N ILE A 148 -4.09 0.19 2.98
CA ILE A 148 -3.53 1.01 1.91
C ILE A 148 -4.68 1.82 1.31
N ASP A 149 -4.46 3.13 1.18
CA ASP A 149 -5.34 3.99 0.40
C ASP A 149 -4.97 3.88 -1.08
N LEU A 150 -5.98 3.68 -1.91
CA LEU A 150 -5.83 3.45 -3.35
C LEU A 150 -6.77 4.40 -4.10
N GLU A 151 -6.55 4.49 -5.41
CA GLU A 151 -7.48 5.16 -6.33
C GLU A 151 -8.08 4.15 -7.32
N ILE A 152 -9.24 4.50 -7.88
CA ILE A 152 -9.88 3.72 -8.95
C ILE A 152 -8.90 3.59 -10.12
N PRO A 153 -8.50 2.36 -10.52
CA PRO A 153 -7.59 2.17 -11.64
C PRO A 153 -8.28 2.49 -12.97
N GLU A 154 -7.53 2.99 -13.95
CA GLU A 154 -8.04 3.21 -15.31
C GLU A 154 -8.33 1.89 -16.06
N GLY A 155 -7.75 0.77 -15.60
CA GLY A 155 -7.86 -0.54 -16.22
C GLY A 155 -8.07 -1.69 -15.22
N ASP A 156 -7.66 -2.89 -15.62
CA ASP A 156 -7.78 -4.13 -14.85
C ASP A 156 -6.50 -4.49 -14.08
N THR A 157 -5.62 -3.52 -13.87
CA THR A 157 -4.38 -3.68 -13.11
C THR A 157 -4.21 -2.58 -12.10
N MET A 158 -3.58 -2.91 -10.98
CA MET A 158 -3.21 -1.94 -9.95
C MET A 158 -1.90 -2.34 -9.27
N VAL A 159 -1.12 -1.35 -8.85
CA VAL A 159 0.09 -1.58 -8.06
C VAL A 159 -0.28 -1.47 -6.58
N ILE A 160 0.16 -2.44 -5.79
CA ILE A 160 0.00 -2.46 -4.33
C ILE A 160 1.40 -2.61 -3.72
N ASP A 161 1.78 -1.66 -2.87
CA ASP A 161 3.09 -1.60 -2.20
C ASP A 161 2.86 -1.72 -0.69
N PHE A 162 3.20 -2.87 -0.09
CA PHE A 162 2.81 -3.28 1.28
C PHE A 162 3.76 -2.83 2.41
#